data_AF-A0A1G7MP31-F1
#
_entry.id   AF-A0A1G7MP31-F1
#
_cell.length_a   1.000
_cell.length_b   1.000
_cell.length_c   1.000
_cell.angle_alpha   90.00
_cell.angle_beta   90.00
_cell.angle_gamma   90.00
#
_symmetry.space_group_name_H-M   'P 1'
#
loop_
_entity.id
_entity.type
_entity.pdbx_description
1 polymer ?
#
loop_
_entity_poly.entity_id
_entity_poly.type
_entity_poly.pdbx_seq_one_letter_code
_entity_poly.pdbx_strand_id
1 'polypeptide(L)'
;MADVPEPDISPELFAALAADPLAAQLGIVLEQVSPGYARASMTVGPAHLNAAGTAHGGATMALLDVVHAAVSNSHGTLAVAQDVHTEFLSPGRPGDVLVAEGTEVHRSARTAVYRIEARASDHRLVATALARVFRLGTPWELPGEEEVVAMTAPPPVPPTMQLSQVAQPLPTPGEGTNPSGELPPPDELR
;
A
#
# COMPACT_ATOMS: atom_id res chain seq x y z
N MET A 1 -33.13 1.99 8.47
CA MET A 1 -33.16 1.46 7.09
C MET A 1 -31.72 1.20 6.75
N ALA A 2 -31.30 -0.07 6.67
CA ALA A 2 -29.99 -0.39 6.12
C ALA A 2 -30.02 0.01 4.65
N ASP A 3 -29.11 0.89 4.26
CA ASP A 3 -29.01 1.39 2.89
C ASP A 3 -28.76 0.21 1.97
N VAL A 4 -29.55 0.10 0.91
CA VAL A 4 -29.33 -0.91 -0.12
C VAL A 4 -28.03 -0.49 -0.83
N PRO A 5 -26.98 -1.34 -0.90
CA PRO A 5 -25.77 -0.95 -1.60
C PRO A 5 -26.15 -0.57 -3.04
N GLU A 6 -25.79 0.65 -3.44
CA GLU A 6 -25.88 1.08 -4.84
C GLU A 6 -25.18 0.07 -5.75
N PRO A 7 -25.61 -0.07 -7.02
CA PRO A 7 -25.05 -1.06 -7.91
C PRO A 7 -23.53 -0.96 -7.95
N ASP A 8 -22.91 -2.14 -7.99
CA ASP A 8 -21.48 -2.34 -8.19
C ASP A 8 -21.00 -1.49 -9.39
N ILE A 9 -19.74 -1.04 -9.35
CA ILE A 9 -19.18 -0.33 -10.51
C ILE A 9 -19.13 -1.25 -11.73
N SER A 10 -18.86 -0.69 -12.92
CA SER A 10 -18.74 -1.55 -14.10
C SER A 10 -17.57 -2.55 -13.93
N PRO A 11 -17.69 -3.78 -14.44
CA PRO A 11 -16.62 -4.78 -14.34
C PRO A 11 -15.29 -4.31 -14.94
N GLU A 12 -15.34 -3.50 -16.00
CA GLU A 12 -14.18 -2.94 -16.68
C GLU A 12 -13.47 -1.92 -15.78
N LEU A 13 -14.22 -1.05 -15.09
CA LEU A 13 -13.64 -0.11 -14.13
C LEU A 13 -13.04 -0.83 -12.93
N PHE A 14 -13.72 -1.85 -12.42
CA PHE A 14 -13.18 -2.67 -11.34
C PHE A 14 -11.86 -3.32 -11.77
N ALA A 15 -11.83 -3.94 -12.94
CA ALA A 15 -10.63 -4.60 -13.44
C ALA A 15 -9.48 -3.61 -13.71
N ALA A 16 -9.77 -2.41 -14.22
CA ALA A 16 -8.78 -1.36 -14.41
C ALA A 16 -8.16 -0.91 -13.07
N LEU A 17 -8.98 -0.77 -12.02
CA LEU A 17 -8.51 -0.40 -10.67
C LEU A 17 -7.76 -1.57 -9.99
N ALA A 18 -8.22 -2.80 -10.17
CA ALA A 18 -7.61 -3.99 -9.60
C ALA A 18 -6.25 -4.34 -10.24
N ALA A 19 -5.99 -3.84 -11.44
CA ALA A 19 -4.75 -4.02 -12.20
C ALA A 19 -3.60 -3.08 -11.77
N ASP A 20 -3.69 -2.42 -10.61
CA ASP A 20 -2.64 -1.56 -10.11
C ASP A 20 -1.30 -2.34 -9.96
N PRO A 21 -0.23 -1.94 -10.69
CA PRO A 21 1.04 -2.67 -10.67
C PRO A 21 1.73 -2.68 -9.31
N LEU A 22 1.61 -1.61 -8.52
CA LEU A 22 2.20 -1.53 -7.19
C LEU A 22 1.42 -2.40 -6.21
N ALA A 23 0.09 -2.42 -6.32
CA ALA A 23 -0.76 -3.34 -5.55
C ALA A 23 -0.33 -4.79 -5.80
N ALA A 24 -0.15 -5.16 -7.07
CA ALA A 24 0.29 -6.48 -7.47
C ALA A 24 1.68 -6.85 -6.90
N GLN A 25 2.63 -5.91 -6.89
CA GLN A 25 3.96 -6.09 -6.31
C GLN A 25 3.94 -6.31 -4.79
N LEU A 26 3.00 -5.67 -4.09
CA LEU A 26 2.86 -5.76 -2.64
C LEU A 26 1.86 -6.84 -2.20
N GLY A 27 1.28 -7.60 -3.15
CA GLY A 27 0.25 -8.59 -2.85
C GLY A 27 -1.01 -7.99 -2.22
N ILE A 28 -1.34 -6.74 -2.58
CA ILE A 28 -2.60 -6.09 -2.22
C ILE A 28 -3.68 -6.57 -3.19
N VAL A 29 -4.82 -6.98 -2.65
CA VAL A 29 -5.97 -7.46 -3.43
C VAL A 29 -7.13 -6.50 -3.23
N LEU A 30 -7.60 -5.89 -4.31
CA LEU A 30 -8.84 -5.10 -4.31
C LEU A 30 -10.03 -6.08 -4.27
N GLU A 31 -10.87 -5.97 -3.24
CA GLU A 31 -11.95 -6.93 -2.96
C GLU A 31 -13.32 -6.41 -3.41
N GLN A 32 -13.56 -5.11 -3.23
CA GLN A 32 -14.86 -4.51 -3.51
C GLN A 32 -14.69 -3.03 -3.83
N VAL A 33 -15.47 -2.54 -4.79
CA VAL A 33 -15.62 -1.10 -5.06
C VAL A 33 -17.08 -0.82 -5.37
N SER A 34 -17.64 0.21 -4.75
CA SER A 34 -18.95 0.75 -5.10
C SER A 34 -18.90 2.27 -5.00
N PRO A 35 -19.89 3.02 -5.53
CA PRO A 35 -19.89 4.47 -5.44
C PRO A 35 -19.67 4.97 -3.99
N GLY A 36 -18.51 5.57 -3.72
CA GLY A 36 -18.14 6.11 -2.42
C GLY A 36 -17.64 5.08 -1.39
N TYR A 37 -17.38 3.83 -1.78
CA TYR A 37 -16.76 2.82 -0.93
C TYR A 37 -15.75 1.95 -1.70
N ALA A 38 -14.66 1.57 -1.04
CA ALA A 38 -13.76 0.53 -1.55
C ALA A 38 -13.12 -0.26 -0.42
N ARG A 39 -12.70 -1.48 -0.73
CA ARG A 39 -12.08 -2.41 0.21
C ARG A 39 -10.96 -3.20 -0.46
N ALA A 40 -9.83 -3.30 0.21
CA ALA A 40 -8.71 -4.13 -0.21
C ALA A 40 -8.04 -4.80 0.98
N SER A 41 -7.28 -5.86 0.74
CA SER A 41 -6.50 -6.54 1.77
C SER A 41 -5.06 -6.81 1.36
N MET A 42 -4.18 -6.99 2.35
CA MET A 42 -2.77 -7.32 2.18
C MET A 42 -2.32 -8.23 3.32
N THR A 43 -1.68 -9.34 3.00
CA THR A 43 -1.03 -10.19 4.01
C THR A 43 0.36 -9.65 4.33
N VAL A 44 0.68 -9.45 5.61
CA VAL A 44 2.00 -8.96 6.05
C VAL A 44 3.02 -10.09 5.95
N GLY A 45 3.66 -10.21 4.78
CA GLY A 45 4.76 -11.13 4.53
C GLY A 45 6.13 -10.52 4.79
N PRO A 46 7.23 -11.29 4.61
CA PRO A 46 8.60 -10.84 4.86
C PRO A 46 9.00 -9.57 4.08
N ALA A 47 8.51 -9.42 2.83
CA ALA A 47 8.77 -8.25 1.99
C ALA A 47 8.08 -6.96 2.51
N HIS A 48 7.10 -7.10 3.40
CA HIS A 48 6.32 -5.99 3.94
C HIS A 48 6.82 -5.54 5.31
N LEU A 49 7.91 -6.12 5.83
CA LEU A 49 8.43 -5.80 7.16
C LEU A 49 9.42 -4.62 7.11
N ASN A 50 9.43 -3.84 8.19
CA ASN A 50 10.48 -2.86 8.46
C ASN A 50 11.63 -3.47 9.29
N ALA A 51 12.65 -2.66 9.58
CA ALA A 51 13.80 -3.06 10.38
C ALA A 51 13.46 -3.49 11.83
N ALA A 52 12.29 -3.10 12.34
CA ALA A 52 11.79 -3.52 13.65
C ALA A 52 10.95 -4.81 13.61
N GLY A 53 10.78 -5.43 12.43
CA GLY A 53 10.06 -6.69 12.27
C GLY A 53 8.53 -6.58 12.29
N THR A 54 7.97 -5.38 12.15
CA THR A 54 6.53 -5.15 11.97
C THR A 54 6.24 -4.70 10.54
N ALA A 55 4.95 -4.65 10.16
CA ALA A 55 4.54 -4.07 8.90
C ALA A 55 5.18 -2.69 8.68
N HIS A 56 5.78 -2.50 7.51
CA HIS A 56 6.43 -1.27 7.11
C HIS A 56 5.37 -0.20 6.88
N GLY A 57 5.57 0.99 7.44
CA GLY A 57 4.61 2.10 7.30
C GLY A 57 4.29 2.42 5.84
N GLY A 58 5.31 2.36 4.96
CA GLY A 58 5.14 2.48 3.51
C GLY A 58 4.28 1.39 2.86
N ALA A 59 4.36 0.13 3.30
CA ALA A 59 3.51 -0.95 2.77
C ALA A 59 2.06 -0.78 3.25
N THR A 60 1.87 -0.42 4.52
CA THR A 60 0.54 -0.09 5.06
C THR A 60 -0.06 1.15 4.39
N MET A 61 0.75 2.18 4.10
CA MET A 61 0.35 3.36 3.33
C MET A 61 -0.06 2.99 1.90
N ALA A 62 0.68 2.11 1.23
CA ALA A 62 0.32 1.66 -0.10
C ALA A 62 -1.03 0.93 -0.10
N LEU A 63 -1.31 0.08 0.89
CA LEU A 63 -2.65 -0.51 1.06
C LEU A 63 -3.75 0.55 1.21
N LEU A 64 -3.52 1.57 2.05
CA LEU A 64 -4.47 2.67 2.21
C LEU A 64 -4.66 3.46 0.90
N ASP A 65 -3.59 3.69 0.15
CA ASP A 65 -3.64 4.47 -1.10
C ASP A 65 -4.26 3.70 -2.27
N VAL A 66 -4.10 2.38 -2.34
CA VAL A 66 -4.85 1.54 -3.30
C VAL A 66 -6.35 1.66 -3.05
N VAL A 67 -6.77 1.62 -1.78
CA VAL A 67 -8.18 1.86 -1.41
C VAL A 67 -8.59 3.29 -1.73
N HIS A 68 -7.72 4.27 -1.50
CA HIS A 68 -7.97 5.68 -1.82
C HIS A 68 -8.19 5.90 -3.33
N ALA A 69 -7.36 5.30 -4.17
CA ALA A 69 -7.48 5.33 -5.62
C ALA A 69 -8.82 4.70 -6.05
N ALA A 70 -9.16 3.52 -5.53
CA ALA A 70 -10.41 2.85 -5.87
C ALA A 70 -11.64 3.64 -5.44
N VAL A 71 -11.72 4.07 -4.18
CA VAL A 71 -12.88 4.82 -3.66
C VAL A 71 -13.04 6.18 -4.34
N SER A 72 -11.94 6.84 -4.70
CA SER A 72 -12.00 8.17 -5.30
C SER A 72 -12.38 8.19 -6.77
N ASN A 73 -12.14 7.07 -7.47
CA ASN A 73 -12.48 6.87 -8.87
C ASN A 73 -13.76 6.02 -9.05
N SER A 74 -14.41 5.57 -7.96
CA SER A 74 -15.59 4.70 -7.98
C SER A 74 -16.78 5.27 -8.76
N HIS A 75 -16.79 6.58 -9.02
CA HIS A 75 -17.84 7.27 -9.78
C HIS A 75 -17.53 7.37 -11.29
N GLY A 76 -16.53 6.63 -11.79
CA GLY A 76 -16.17 6.56 -13.21
C GLY A 76 -15.48 7.82 -13.75
N THR A 77 -15.05 8.73 -12.88
CA THR A 77 -14.32 9.95 -13.27
C THR A 77 -12.96 9.98 -12.60
N LEU A 78 -11.94 10.36 -13.35
CA LEU A 78 -10.57 10.44 -12.86
C LEU A 78 -10.43 11.41 -11.68
N ALA A 79 -9.75 10.95 -10.64
CA ALA A 79 -9.38 11.69 -9.45
C ALA A 79 -7.88 11.48 -9.16
N VAL A 80 -7.23 12.55 -8.73
CA VAL A 80 -5.80 12.56 -8.42
C VAL A 80 -5.61 12.97 -6.97
N ALA A 81 -4.85 12.16 -6.22
CA ALA A 81 -4.53 12.46 -4.83
C ALA A 81 -3.81 13.82 -4.69
N GLN A 82 -4.25 14.62 -3.72
CA GLN A 82 -3.62 15.89 -3.34
C GLN A 82 -2.94 15.80 -1.98
N ASP A 83 -3.55 15.04 -1.08
CA ASP A 83 -3.09 14.88 0.30
C ASP A 83 -3.58 13.54 0.85
N VAL A 84 -2.74 12.88 1.64
CA VAL A 84 -3.07 11.65 2.37
C VAL A 84 -2.42 11.76 3.74
N HIS A 85 -3.21 12.18 4.73
CA HIS A 85 -2.76 12.26 6.11
C HIS A 85 -3.03 10.94 6.81
N THR A 86 -1.97 10.25 7.24
CA THR A 86 -2.07 8.90 7.83
C THR A 86 -1.50 8.85 9.24
N GLU A 87 -2.25 8.20 10.13
CA GLU A 87 -1.84 7.88 11.49
C GLU A 87 -1.65 6.38 11.64
N PHE A 88 -0.52 5.96 12.21
CA PHE A 88 -0.24 4.57 12.55
C PHE A 88 -0.51 4.36 14.04
N LEU A 89 -1.54 3.57 14.35
CA LEU A 89 -2.11 3.46 15.70
C LEU A 89 -1.69 2.17 16.41
N SER A 90 -1.45 1.10 15.66
CA SER A 90 -0.95 -0.16 16.21
C SER A 90 -0.11 -0.92 15.17
N PRO A 91 0.83 -1.79 15.58
CA PRO A 91 1.70 -2.49 14.64
C PRO A 91 0.94 -3.59 13.89
N GLY A 92 1.12 -3.66 12.57
CA GLY A 92 0.81 -4.87 11.79
C GLY A 92 1.88 -5.93 12.05
N ARG A 93 1.49 -7.14 12.38
CA ARG A 93 2.40 -8.24 12.74
C ARG A 93 2.66 -9.13 11.52
N PRO A 94 3.82 -9.80 11.44
CA PRO A 94 4.03 -10.84 10.43
C PRO A 94 2.88 -11.86 10.43
N GLY A 95 2.32 -12.14 9.27
CA GLY A 95 1.17 -13.04 9.10
C GLY A 95 -0.20 -12.41 9.32
N ASP A 96 -0.29 -11.16 9.80
CA ASP A 96 -1.57 -10.45 9.84
C ASP A 96 -2.11 -10.28 8.41
N VAL A 97 -3.42 -10.45 8.24
CA VAL A 97 -4.13 -9.93 7.07
C VAL A 97 -4.67 -8.56 7.44
N LEU A 98 -4.09 -7.52 6.83
CA LEU A 98 -4.59 -6.16 6.94
C LEU A 98 -5.69 -5.95 5.92
N VAL A 99 -6.84 -5.46 6.38
CA VAL A 99 -7.98 -5.10 5.55
C VAL A 99 -8.15 -3.59 5.66
N ALA A 100 -8.11 -2.89 4.53
CA ALA A 100 -8.40 -1.48 4.44
C ALA A 100 -9.76 -1.23 3.81
N GLU A 101 -10.52 -0.32 4.42
CA GLU A 101 -11.84 0.11 3.95
C GLU A 101 -11.88 1.63 3.86
N GLY A 102 -12.32 2.14 2.71
CA GLY A 102 -12.41 3.56 2.40
C GLY A 102 -13.85 3.99 2.21
N THR A 103 -14.22 5.15 2.75
CA THR A 103 -15.57 5.74 2.62
C THR A 103 -15.49 7.21 2.22
N GLU A 104 -16.38 7.62 1.33
CA GLU A 104 -16.57 9.02 0.94
C GLU A 104 -17.10 9.84 2.13
N VAL A 105 -16.36 10.86 2.55
CA VAL A 105 -16.76 11.80 3.60
C VAL A 105 -17.46 13.00 2.97
N HIS A 106 -16.94 13.48 1.85
CA HIS A 106 -17.49 14.62 1.11
C HIS A 106 -17.05 14.56 -0.35
N ARG A 107 -17.93 14.95 -1.25
CA ARG A 107 -17.63 15.12 -2.68
C ARG A 107 -18.26 16.38 -3.23
N SER A 108 -17.45 17.11 -3.99
CA SER A 108 -17.85 18.27 -4.77
C SER A 108 -17.49 18.06 -6.25
N ALA A 109 -17.73 19.07 -7.08
CA ALA A 109 -17.33 19.04 -8.49
C ALA A 109 -15.80 18.97 -8.67
N ARG A 110 -15.01 19.62 -7.79
CA ARG A 110 -13.55 19.76 -7.97
C ARG A 110 -12.72 18.97 -6.98
N THR A 111 -13.26 18.65 -5.81
CA THR A 111 -12.51 17.93 -4.76
C THR A 111 -13.40 16.93 -4.04
N ALA A 112 -12.79 15.89 -3.47
CA ALA A 112 -13.46 14.97 -2.56
C ALA A 112 -12.52 14.59 -1.42
N VAL A 113 -13.10 14.14 -0.31
CA VAL A 113 -12.41 13.71 0.90
C VAL A 113 -12.91 12.33 1.30
N TYR A 114 -11.99 11.46 1.68
CA TYR A 114 -12.24 10.07 2.04
C TYR A 114 -11.61 9.76 3.40
N ARG A 115 -12.26 8.88 4.15
CA ARG A 115 -11.71 8.27 5.37
C ARG A 115 -11.40 6.82 5.07
N ILE A 116 -10.20 6.38 5.43
CA ILE A 116 -9.73 5.02 5.18
C ILE A 116 -9.22 4.44 6.50
N GLU A 117 -9.57 3.20 6.79
CA GLU A 117 -9.12 2.50 7.99
C GLU A 117 -8.56 1.13 7.62
N ALA A 118 -7.35 0.83 8.07
CA ALA A 118 -6.74 -0.49 7.95
C ALA A 118 -6.81 -1.23 9.29
N ARG A 119 -7.43 -2.40 9.30
CA ARG A 119 -7.60 -3.26 10.49
C ARG A 119 -6.97 -4.62 10.27
N ALA A 120 -6.36 -5.17 11.31
CA ALA A 120 -5.94 -6.57 11.31
C ALA A 120 -7.15 -7.50 11.57
N SER A 121 -6.97 -8.80 11.35
CA SER A 121 -8.03 -9.81 11.52
C SER A 121 -8.58 -9.90 12.95
N ASP A 122 -7.83 -9.42 13.95
CA ASP A 122 -8.26 -9.30 15.35
C ASP A 122 -8.93 -7.94 15.67
N HIS A 123 -9.37 -7.21 14.64
CA HIS A 123 -10.05 -5.92 14.68
C HIS A 123 -9.23 -4.72 15.18
N ARG A 124 -7.95 -4.92 15.51
CA ARG A 124 -7.06 -3.81 15.88
C ARG A 124 -6.96 -2.82 14.72
N LEU A 125 -7.18 -1.54 15.01
CA LEU A 125 -6.95 -0.46 14.05
C LEU A 125 -5.44 -0.24 13.92
N VAL A 126 -4.89 -0.62 12.77
CA VAL A 126 -3.46 -0.54 12.48
C VAL A 126 -3.11 0.86 12.00
N ALA A 127 -3.89 1.39 11.06
CA ALA A 127 -3.72 2.75 10.57
C ALA A 127 -5.05 3.35 10.12
N THR A 128 -5.12 4.68 10.09
CA THR A 128 -6.22 5.42 9.47
C THR A 128 -5.68 6.55 8.62
N ALA A 129 -6.38 6.90 7.55
CA ALA A 129 -6.06 8.04 6.72
C ALA A 129 -7.27 8.94 6.47
N LEU A 130 -7.02 10.25 6.42
CA LEU A 130 -7.91 11.22 5.82
C LEU A 130 -7.26 11.73 4.54
N ALA A 131 -7.90 11.46 3.41
CA ALA A 131 -7.30 11.65 2.10
C ALA A 131 -8.16 12.59 1.25
N ARG A 132 -7.51 13.42 0.43
CA ARG A 132 -8.14 14.39 -0.48
C ARG A 132 -7.69 14.15 -1.90
N VAL A 133 -8.64 14.29 -2.82
CA VAL A 133 -8.37 14.29 -4.27
C VAL A 133 -8.84 15.57 -4.95
N PHE A 134 -8.20 15.88 -6.08
CA PHE A 134 -8.76 16.72 -7.12
C PHE A 134 -9.50 15.86 -8.14
N ARG A 135 -10.72 16.26 -8.51
CA ARG A 135 -11.53 15.54 -9.50
C ARG A 135 -11.38 16.24 -10.86
N LEU A 136 -10.96 15.48 -11.87
CA LEU A 136 -10.73 16.01 -13.21
C LEU A 136 -12.02 16.23 -13.99
N GLY A 137 -13.10 15.51 -13.64
CA GLY A 137 -14.35 15.51 -14.40
C GLY A 137 -14.26 14.74 -15.72
N THR A 138 -13.06 14.31 -16.10
CA THR A 138 -12.82 13.41 -17.22
C THR A 138 -13.28 11.99 -16.85
N PRO A 139 -14.11 11.33 -17.68
CA PRO A 139 -14.40 9.92 -17.52
C PRO A 139 -13.12 9.09 -17.53
N TRP A 140 -13.12 7.98 -16.79
CA TRP A 140 -12.04 7.01 -16.87
C TRP A 140 -12.10 6.32 -18.24
N GLU A 141 -11.04 6.43 -19.05
CA GLU A 141 -10.94 5.69 -20.31
C GLU A 141 -10.60 4.24 -19.98
N LEU A 142 -11.55 3.35 -20.25
CA LEU A 142 -11.42 1.93 -19.94
C LEU A 142 -10.88 1.18 -21.16
N PRO A 143 -9.94 0.24 -20.96
CA PRO A 143 -9.49 -0.62 -22.04
C PRO A 143 -10.66 -1.45 -22.61
N GLY A 144 -10.55 -1.87 -23.88
CA GLY A 144 -11.56 -2.72 -24.50
C GLY A 144 -11.68 -4.07 -23.80
N GLU A 145 -12.84 -4.74 -23.94
CA GLU A 145 -13.18 -5.99 -23.22
C GLU A 145 -12.07 -7.08 -23.27
N GLU A 146 -11.34 -7.18 -24.39
CA GLU A 146 -10.26 -8.17 -24.57
C GLU A 146 -9.00 -7.87 -23.73
N GLU A 147 -8.68 -6.60 -23.49
CA GLU A 147 -7.53 -6.18 -22.67
C GLU A 147 -7.79 -6.35 -21.17
N VAL A 148 -9.06 -6.22 -20.74
CA VAL A 148 -9.48 -6.42 -19.36
C VAL A 148 -9.19 -7.86 -18.89
N VAL A 149 -9.46 -8.86 -19.73
CA VAL A 149 -9.20 -10.28 -19.44
C VAL A 149 -7.70 -10.54 -19.23
N ALA A 150 -6.83 -9.88 -20.01
CA ALA A 150 -5.39 -10.01 -19.85
C ALA A 150 -4.87 -9.37 -18.55
N MET A 151 -5.51 -8.27 -18.10
CA MET A 151 -5.08 -7.49 -16.93
C MET A 151 -5.47 -8.11 -15.59
N THR A 152 -6.46 -8.99 -15.57
CA THR A 152 -6.85 -9.78 -14.38
C THR A 152 -5.98 -11.02 -14.16
N ALA A 153 -5.04 -11.31 -15.06
CA ALA A 153 -4.07 -12.37 -14.87
C ALA A 153 -3.08 -11.98 -13.75
N PRO A 154 -2.73 -12.90 -12.83
CA PRO A 154 -1.76 -12.60 -11.78
C PRO A 154 -0.44 -12.12 -12.41
N PRO A 155 0.24 -11.13 -11.81
CA PRO A 155 1.51 -10.65 -12.33
C PRO A 155 2.48 -11.84 -12.46
N PRO A 156 3.33 -11.87 -13.49
CA PRO A 156 4.40 -12.86 -13.54
C PRO A 156 5.22 -12.69 -12.26
N VAL A 157 5.34 -13.79 -11.50
CA VAL A 157 6.17 -13.81 -10.29
C VAL A 157 7.54 -13.26 -10.68
N PRO A 158 8.01 -12.15 -10.06
CA PRO A 158 9.31 -11.61 -10.41
C PRO A 158 10.34 -12.73 -10.26
N PRO A 159 11.32 -12.84 -11.19
CA PRO A 159 12.35 -13.85 -11.03
C PRO A 159 12.96 -13.67 -9.65
N THR A 160 12.94 -14.74 -8.84
CA THR A 160 13.66 -14.77 -7.58
C THR A 160 15.06 -14.27 -7.87
N MET A 161 15.44 -13.10 -7.32
CA MET A 161 16.85 -12.72 -7.31
C MET A 161 17.55 -13.83 -6.53
N GLN A 162 18.17 -14.76 -7.25
CA GLN A 162 19.21 -15.58 -6.65
C GLN A 162 20.28 -14.59 -6.25
N LEU A 163 20.35 -14.27 -4.95
CA LEU A 163 21.56 -13.74 -4.36
C LEU A 163 22.63 -14.80 -4.63
N SER A 164 23.32 -14.66 -5.75
CA SER A 164 24.53 -15.39 -6.03
C SER A 164 25.44 -15.09 -4.85
N GLN A 165 25.65 -16.09 -4.01
CA GLN A 165 26.61 -16.04 -2.92
C GLN A 165 27.98 -15.85 -3.56
N VAL A 166 28.38 -14.61 -3.78
CA VAL A 166 29.79 -14.28 -3.88
C VAL A 166 30.31 -14.33 -2.45
N ALA A 167 30.53 -15.54 -1.96
CA ALA A 167 31.39 -15.76 -0.81
C ALA A 167 32.80 -15.34 -1.23
N GLN A 168 33.10 -14.04 -1.15
CA GLN A 168 34.48 -13.59 -1.01
C GLN A 168 34.98 -14.23 0.28
N PRO A 169 36.07 -15.02 0.26
CA PRO A 169 36.67 -15.48 1.49
C PRO A 169 37.03 -14.26 2.34
N LEU A 170 36.75 -14.33 3.65
CA LEU A 170 37.21 -13.32 4.60
C LEU A 170 38.71 -13.09 4.35
N PRO A 171 39.20 -11.83 4.27
CA PRO A 171 40.63 -11.59 4.25
C PRO A 171 41.25 -12.26 5.49
N THR A 172 42.29 -13.06 5.27
CA THR A 172 43.08 -13.64 6.36
C THR A 172 43.49 -12.51 7.32
N PRO A 173 43.46 -12.72 8.65
CA PRO A 173 43.94 -11.72 9.59
C PRO A 173 45.38 -11.37 9.23
N GLY A 174 45.59 -10.22 8.59
CA GLY A 174 46.91 -9.66 8.44
C GLY A 174 47.41 -9.32 9.83
N GLU A 175 48.69 -9.61 10.09
CA GLU A 175 49.42 -9.16 11.27
C GLU A 175 49.44 -7.61 11.30
N GLY A 176 48.33 -7.03 11.73
CA GLY A 176 48.21 -5.64 12.08
C GLY A 176 48.79 -5.48 13.48
N THR A 177 50.02 -4.98 13.53
CA THR A 177 50.60 -4.43 14.75
C THR A 177 49.59 -3.45 15.37
N ASN A 178 49.17 -3.73 16.60
CA ASN A 178 48.45 -2.77 17.45
C ASN A 178 49.41 -1.61 17.74
N PRO A 179 49.14 -0.35 17.35
CA PRO A 179 49.66 0.76 18.10
C PRO A 179 48.72 0.98 19.27
N SER A 180 49.20 0.71 20.48
CA SER A 180 48.57 1.14 21.73
C SER A 180 48.40 2.66 21.71
N GLY A 181 47.24 3.14 21.28
CA GLY A 181 46.83 4.53 21.36
C GLY A 181 45.77 4.67 22.44
N GLU A 182 46.10 5.36 23.53
CA GLU A 182 45.18 5.77 24.58
C GLU A 182 43.98 6.53 23.98
N LEU A 183 42.76 6.16 24.41
CA LEU A 183 41.56 6.93 24.09
C LEU A 183 41.62 8.29 24.83
N PRO A 184 41.27 9.42 24.16
CA PRO A 184 41.24 10.71 24.82
C PRO A 184 40.11 10.80 25.87
N PRO A 185 40.28 11.63 26.92
CA PRO A 185 39.32 11.72 28.01
C PRO A 185 37.98 12.38 27.61
N PRO A 186 36.91 12.19 28.40
CA PRO A 186 35.52 12.32 27.96
C PRO A 186 34.99 13.74 27.68
N ASP A 187 35.78 14.79 27.86
CA ASP A 187 35.28 16.18 27.86
C ASP A 187 35.29 16.88 26.48
N GLU A 188 35.61 16.18 25.38
CA GLU A 188 35.59 16.75 24.01
C GLU A 188 34.54 16.13 23.07
N LEU A 189 33.46 15.56 23.62
CA LEU A 189 32.25 15.22 22.84
C LEU A 189 31.18 16.30 23.05
N ARG A 190 31.21 17.33 22.22
CA ARG A 190 30.08 18.25 21.98
C ARG A 190 29.87 18.49 20.50
#